data_AF-A0A2V5GRF6-F1
#
_entry.id   AF-A0A2V5GRF6-F1
#
_cell.length_a   1.000
_cell.length_b   1.000
_cell.length_c   1.000
_cell.angle_alpha   90.00
_cell.angle_beta   90.00
_cell.angle_gamma   90.00
#
_symmetry.space_group_name_H-M   'P 1'
#
loop_
_entity.id
_entity.type
_entity.pdbx_description
1 polymer ?
#
loop_
_entity_poly.entity_id
_entity_poly.type
_entity_poly.pdbx_seq_one_letter_code
_entity_poly.pdbx_strand_id
1 'polypeptide(L)'
;MKEAHITQLERVLCRTENYTNSHAGFNGLLRGACVASILRQLTSEPMLLFKEKINYKLAGSDDRCIAPERVHSRQWTPCDLQPGEILVFGSYLAHKSGANTSPMDRRAIYATFNREAEGDLHDQYYEDRRKLWPATPMRQEGTDYEDGDFSMGTVLHKTWGIHSG
;
A
#
# COMPACT_ATOMS: atom_id res chain seq x y z
N MET A 1 -26.62 -1.40 34.12
CA MET A 1 -26.55 -1.20 32.66
C MET A 1 -25.88 0.14 32.44
N LYS A 2 -24.68 0.19 31.85
CA LYS A 2 -24.03 1.45 31.46
C LYS A 2 -24.18 1.57 29.95
N GLU A 3 -24.93 2.57 29.53
CA GLU A 3 -25.09 2.92 28.12
C GLU A 3 -23.73 3.36 27.56
N ALA A 4 -23.30 2.69 26.50
CA ALA A 4 -22.12 3.10 25.75
C ALA A 4 -22.51 4.31 24.89
N HIS A 5 -22.04 5.49 25.29
CA HIS A 5 -22.03 6.66 24.42
C HIS A 5 -21.20 6.34 23.18
N ILE A 6 -21.86 6.24 22.02
CA ILE A 6 -21.20 6.19 20.73
C ILE A 6 -20.58 7.58 20.53
N THR A 7 -19.30 7.72 20.87
CA THR A 7 -18.52 8.89 20.51
C THR A 7 -18.42 8.96 18.99
N GLN A 8 -18.70 10.16 18.48
CA GLN A 8 -18.60 10.57 17.09
C GLN A 8 -17.34 9.96 16.44
N LEU A 9 -17.52 9.11 15.42
CA LEU A 9 -16.42 8.52 14.65
C LEU A 9 -15.53 9.64 14.10
N GLU A 10 -14.40 9.92 14.75
CA GLU A 10 -13.40 10.84 14.21
C GLU A 10 -12.86 10.26 12.90
N ARG A 11 -13.02 11.01 11.81
CA ARG A 11 -12.46 10.65 10.51
C ARG A 11 -10.95 10.86 10.56
N VAL A 12 -10.22 9.77 10.75
CA VAL A 12 -8.76 9.76 10.70
C VAL A 12 -8.27 9.56 9.27
N LEU A 13 -7.40 10.45 8.79
CA LEU A 13 -6.71 10.27 7.51
C LEU A 13 -5.64 9.19 7.65
N CYS A 14 -5.91 8.00 7.14
CA CYS A 14 -4.95 6.88 7.17
C CYS A 14 -4.12 6.77 5.89
N ARG A 15 -4.61 7.32 4.76
CA ARG A 15 -3.94 7.16 3.47
C ARG A 15 -4.27 8.25 2.45
N THR A 16 -3.28 8.61 1.65
CA THR A 16 -3.43 9.37 0.38
C THR A 16 -2.89 8.51 -0.76
N GLU A 17 -3.55 8.50 -1.92
CA GLU A 17 -3.13 7.76 -3.13
C GLU A 17 -3.35 8.65 -4.37
N ASN A 18 -2.74 8.31 -5.52
CA ASN A 18 -2.88 9.04 -6.80
C ASN A 18 -2.53 10.54 -6.71
N TYR A 19 -1.38 10.86 -6.12
CA TYR A 19 -0.95 12.25 -5.93
C TYR A 19 0.12 12.68 -6.95
N THR A 20 0.72 11.74 -7.68
CA THR A 20 1.77 12.09 -8.65
C THR A 20 1.26 12.86 -9.85
N ASN A 21 0.01 12.66 -10.26
CA ASN A 21 -0.58 13.41 -11.38
C ASN A 21 -0.91 14.87 -11.01
N SER A 22 -0.98 15.21 -9.72
CA SER A 22 -1.39 16.54 -9.24
C SER A 22 -0.30 17.27 -8.46
N HIS A 23 0.80 16.62 -8.10
CA HIS A 23 1.89 17.21 -7.31
C HIS A 23 3.25 17.09 -8.01
N ALA A 24 3.71 18.18 -8.63
CA ALA A 24 4.92 18.23 -9.44
C ALA A 24 6.18 17.69 -8.73
N GLY A 25 6.35 17.98 -7.43
CA GLY A 25 7.49 17.48 -6.67
C GLY A 25 7.48 15.95 -6.48
N PHE A 26 6.29 15.36 -6.31
CA PHE A 26 6.17 13.91 -6.14
C PHE A 26 6.21 13.21 -7.49
N ASN A 27 5.67 13.84 -8.53
CA ASN A 27 5.85 13.41 -9.91
C ASN A 27 7.34 13.31 -10.26
N GLY A 28 8.08 14.39 -10.06
CA GLY A 28 9.52 14.45 -10.34
C GLY A 28 10.34 13.48 -9.48
N LEU A 29 9.95 13.25 -8.22
CA LEU A 29 10.60 12.26 -7.38
C LEU A 29 10.38 10.83 -7.90
N LEU A 30 9.13 10.43 -8.13
CA LEU A 30 8.77 9.03 -8.40
C LEU A 30 8.90 8.64 -9.88
N ARG A 31 8.72 9.57 -10.81
CA ARG A 31 8.86 9.35 -12.27
C ARG A 31 10.18 9.93 -12.83
N GLY A 32 11.01 10.54 -11.98
CA GLY A 32 12.26 11.15 -12.40
C GLY A 32 13.39 10.15 -12.65
N ALA A 33 14.43 10.64 -13.32
CA ALA A 33 15.58 9.83 -13.75
C ALA A 33 16.33 9.15 -12.59
N CYS A 34 16.33 9.73 -11.39
CA CYS A 34 17.02 9.15 -10.23
C CYS A 34 16.41 7.79 -9.85
N VAL A 35 15.09 7.73 -9.60
CA VAL A 35 14.40 6.49 -9.25
C VAL A 35 14.38 5.54 -10.45
N ALA A 36 14.09 6.05 -11.65
CA ALA A 36 14.08 5.22 -12.85
C ALA A 36 15.43 4.54 -13.13
N SER A 37 16.55 5.24 -12.90
CA SER A 37 17.89 4.68 -13.08
C SER A 37 18.21 3.59 -12.05
N ILE A 38 17.85 3.78 -10.78
CA ILE A 38 18.03 2.76 -9.74
C ILE A 38 17.24 1.51 -10.09
N LEU A 39 15.97 1.67 -10.45
CA LEU A 39 15.12 0.53 -10.82
C LEU A 39 15.67 -0.21 -12.02
N ARG A 40 16.09 0.51 -13.07
CA ARG A 40 16.70 -0.10 -14.26
C ARG A 40 17.97 -0.89 -13.94
N GLN A 41 18.81 -0.40 -13.02
CA GLN A 41 20.01 -1.12 -12.59
C GLN A 41 19.65 -2.40 -11.83
N LEU A 42 18.58 -2.38 -11.03
CA LEU A 42 18.13 -3.54 -10.24
C LEU A 42 17.38 -4.59 -11.08
N THR A 43 16.60 -4.16 -12.06
CA THR A 43 15.72 -5.05 -12.86
C THR A 43 16.29 -5.41 -14.22
N SER A 44 17.32 -4.70 -14.68
CA SER A 44 17.82 -4.72 -16.08
C SER A 44 16.77 -4.32 -17.14
N GLU A 45 15.64 -3.76 -16.71
CA GLU A 45 14.52 -3.38 -17.57
C GLU A 45 14.01 -1.97 -17.20
N PRO A 46 13.51 -1.18 -18.17
CA PRO A 46 12.80 0.05 -17.85
C PRO A 46 11.52 -0.26 -17.05
N MET A 47 11.28 0.54 -16.00
CA MET A 47 10.16 0.39 -15.07
C MET A 47 9.34 1.68 -15.04
N LEU A 48 8.01 1.56 -15.05
CA LEU A 48 7.07 2.67 -14.98
C LEU A 48 6.34 2.67 -13.64
N LEU A 49 5.98 3.85 -13.14
CA LEU A 49 5.21 3.98 -11.91
C LEU A 49 3.82 3.38 -12.14
N PHE A 50 3.48 2.34 -11.38
CA PHE A 50 2.18 1.67 -11.46
C PHE A 50 1.16 2.27 -10.49
N LYS A 51 1.56 2.48 -9.24
CA LYS A 51 0.71 3.07 -8.20
C LYS A 51 1.51 3.60 -7.02
N GLU A 52 0.95 4.55 -6.30
CA GLU A 52 1.56 5.13 -5.12
C GLU A 52 0.56 5.39 -3.98
N LYS A 53 1.09 5.38 -2.75
CA LYS A 53 0.35 5.73 -1.54
C LYS A 53 1.25 6.36 -0.48
N ILE A 54 0.69 7.26 0.30
CA ILE A 54 1.24 7.74 1.57
C ILE A 54 0.39 7.09 2.65
N ASN A 55 1.02 6.27 3.50
CA ASN A 55 0.37 5.76 4.70
C ASN A 55 0.70 6.69 5.88
N TYR A 56 -0.33 7.07 6.64
CA TYR A 56 -0.19 7.80 7.90
C TYR A 56 -0.48 6.82 9.04
N LYS A 57 0.51 6.60 9.91
CA LYS A 57 0.33 5.82 11.14
C LYS A 57 0.35 6.75 12.33
N LEU A 58 -0.82 6.97 12.91
CA LEU A 58 -0.95 7.67 14.19
C LEU A 58 -0.29 6.88 15.32
N ALA A 59 0.14 7.59 16.35
CA ALA A 59 0.60 6.97 17.58
C ALA A 59 -0.48 6.02 18.15
N GLY A 60 -0.09 4.76 18.44
CA GLY A 60 -0.96 3.75 19.06
C GLY A 60 -1.87 2.95 18.12
N SER A 61 -1.76 3.08 16.80
CA SER A 61 -2.59 2.29 15.86
C SER A 61 -2.03 0.88 15.57
N ASP A 62 -2.90 -0.14 15.61
CA ASP A 62 -2.60 -1.55 15.28
C ASP A 62 -2.65 -1.89 13.78
N ASP A 63 -2.01 -2.99 13.39
CA ASP A 63 -1.90 -3.47 12.01
C ASP A 63 -2.88 -4.59 11.66
N ARG A 64 -3.48 -4.53 10.46
CA ARG A 64 -4.37 -5.57 9.91
C ARG A 64 -3.67 -6.46 8.88
N CYS A 65 -2.54 -7.10 9.20
CA CYS A 65 -1.76 -7.84 8.19
C CYS A 65 -1.19 -9.17 8.69
N ILE A 66 -1.18 -10.16 7.77
CA ILE A 66 -0.68 -11.55 7.85
C ILE A 66 -1.25 -12.35 9.03
N ALA A 67 -1.78 -13.55 8.76
CA ALA A 67 -2.30 -14.44 9.80
C ALA A 67 -1.24 -14.65 10.91
N PRO A 68 -1.57 -14.47 12.21
CA PRO A 68 -0.61 -14.51 13.30
C PRO A 68 0.30 -15.75 13.24
N GLU A 69 -0.24 -16.91 12.90
CA GLU A 69 0.48 -18.19 12.81
C GLU A 69 1.63 -18.13 11.80
N ARG A 70 1.43 -17.44 10.67
CA ARG A 70 2.47 -17.25 9.64
C ARG A 70 3.52 -16.21 10.04
N VAL A 71 3.16 -15.27 10.91
CA VAL A 71 4.10 -14.30 11.46
C VAL A 71 5.02 -15.00 12.47
N HIS A 72 4.47 -15.77 13.40
CA HIS A 72 5.26 -16.42 14.46
C HIS A 72 6.18 -17.54 13.95
N SER A 73 5.81 -18.21 12.84
CA SER A 73 6.59 -19.31 12.24
C SER A 73 7.76 -18.85 11.35
N ARG A 74 8.03 -17.55 11.25
CA ARG A 74 9.09 -16.99 10.39
C ARG A 74 10.09 -16.17 11.19
N GLN A 75 11.34 -16.18 10.73
CA GLN A 75 12.34 -15.20 11.14
C GLN A 75 12.09 -13.89 10.37
N TRP A 76 12.00 -12.79 11.10
CA TRP A 76 11.82 -11.45 10.55
C TRP A 76 13.07 -10.61 10.82
N THR A 77 13.62 -9.99 9.78
CA THR A 77 14.73 -9.07 9.90
C THR A 77 14.19 -7.63 9.86
N PRO A 78 14.39 -6.82 10.91
CA PRO A 78 14.02 -5.41 10.86
C PRO A 78 14.86 -4.67 9.83
N CYS A 79 14.23 -3.72 9.13
CA CYS A 79 14.89 -2.78 8.23
C CYS A 79 14.45 -1.38 8.65
N ASP A 80 15.27 -0.76 9.48
CA ASP A 80 15.04 0.59 9.97
C ASP A 80 15.55 1.60 8.95
N LEU A 81 14.74 2.62 8.68
CA LEU A 81 15.05 3.66 7.69
C LEU A 81 15.02 5.03 8.35
N GLN A 82 15.99 5.86 8.02
CA GLN A 82 16.00 7.28 8.31
C GLN A 82 15.18 8.07 7.26
N PRO A 83 14.70 9.29 7.59
CA PRO A 83 14.06 10.15 6.60
C PRO A 83 14.96 10.37 5.38
N GLY A 84 14.42 10.04 4.19
CA GLY A 84 15.13 10.14 2.92
C GLY A 84 15.76 8.84 2.43
N GLU A 85 15.83 7.81 3.26
CA GLU A 85 16.28 6.48 2.82
C GLU A 85 15.16 5.74 2.07
N ILE A 86 15.55 4.90 1.11
CA ILE A 86 14.64 4.14 0.25
C ILE A 86 14.95 2.66 0.39
N LEU A 87 13.92 1.87 0.72
CA LEU A 87 13.97 0.42 0.63
C LEU A 87 13.28 -0.03 -0.67
N VAL A 88 14.02 -0.72 -1.53
CA VAL A 88 13.48 -1.37 -2.74
C VAL A 88 13.37 -2.87 -2.48
N PHE A 89 12.22 -3.46 -2.80
CA PHE A 89 11.98 -4.88 -2.64
C PHE A 89 11.05 -5.41 -3.73
N GLY A 90 11.22 -6.70 -4.06
CA GLY A 90 10.37 -7.39 -5.03
C GLY A 90 8.96 -7.69 -4.48
N SER A 91 7.98 -7.82 -5.37
CA SER A 91 6.57 -8.06 -5.04
C SER A 91 6.31 -9.31 -4.20
N TYR A 92 7.18 -10.32 -4.32
CA TYR A 92 7.09 -11.58 -3.57
C TYR A 92 7.70 -11.51 -2.17
N LEU A 93 8.40 -10.43 -1.81
CA LEU A 93 8.97 -10.29 -0.47
C LEU A 93 7.83 -10.11 0.53
N ALA A 94 7.65 -11.09 1.40
CA ALA A 94 6.75 -10.97 2.54
C ALA A 94 7.26 -9.84 3.45
N HIS A 95 6.46 -8.78 3.58
CA HIS A 95 6.79 -7.61 4.39
C HIS A 95 5.61 -7.23 5.27
N LYS A 96 5.92 -6.67 6.44
CA LYS A 96 4.94 -6.07 7.33
C LYS A 96 5.55 -4.83 7.96
N SER A 97 4.69 -3.89 8.33
CA SER A 97 5.06 -2.91 9.34
C SER A 97 4.49 -3.39 10.67
N GLY A 98 5.06 -2.90 11.79
CA GLY A 98 4.45 -3.05 13.10
C GLY A 98 3.66 -1.80 13.50
N ALA A 99 2.88 -1.94 14.57
CA ALA A 99 2.18 -0.84 15.23
C ALA A 99 3.15 0.30 15.53
N ASN A 100 2.66 1.54 15.45
CA ASN A 100 3.46 2.70 15.81
C ASN A 100 3.36 2.91 17.33
N THR A 101 4.34 2.39 18.08
CA THR A 101 4.41 2.55 19.54
C THR A 101 5.19 3.78 19.97
N SER A 102 5.67 4.59 19.01
CA SER A 102 6.36 5.85 19.29
C SER A 102 5.35 6.99 19.54
N PRO A 103 5.77 8.08 20.21
CA PRO A 103 4.93 9.26 20.38
C PRO A 103 4.80 10.12 19.11
N MET A 104 5.47 9.74 18.02
CA MET A 104 5.55 10.52 16.78
C MET A 104 4.79 9.82 15.66
N ASP A 105 4.13 10.58 14.80
CA ASP A 105 3.51 10.05 13.60
C ASP A 105 4.56 9.50 12.62
N ARG A 106 4.27 8.36 12.01
CA ARG A 106 5.09 7.81 10.92
C ARG A 106 4.38 7.95 9.59
N ARG A 107 5.07 8.58 8.63
CA ARG A 107 4.64 8.67 7.24
C ARG A 107 5.57 7.84 6.37
N ALA A 108 5.01 7.04 5.48
CA ALA A 108 5.77 6.25 4.53
C ALA A 108 5.15 6.35 3.15
N ILE A 109 5.98 6.64 2.15
CA ILE A 109 5.62 6.59 0.73
C ILE A 109 5.88 5.17 0.24
N TYR A 110 4.87 4.59 -0.39
CA TYR A 110 5.00 3.36 -1.14
C TYR A 110 4.73 3.67 -2.60
N ALA A 111 5.66 3.28 -3.47
CA ALA A 111 5.50 3.33 -4.92
C ALA A 111 5.75 1.91 -5.45
N THR A 112 4.84 1.44 -6.30
CA THR A 112 4.95 0.17 -7.01
C THR A 112 5.22 0.49 -8.46
N PHE A 113 6.13 -0.25 -9.07
CA PHE A 113 6.51 -0.09 -10.46
C PHE A 113 6.28 -1.38 -11.23
N ASN A 114 5.79 -1.25 -12.46
CA ASN A 114 5.62 -2.35 -13.40
C ASN A 114 6.64 -2.20 -14.54
N ARG A 115 6.83 -3.26 -15.34
CA ARG A 115 7.78 -3.18 -16.47
C ARG A 115 7.18 -2.30 -17.56
N GLU A 116 8.00 -1.52 -18.23
CA GLU A 116 7.55 -0.74 -19.40
C GLU A 116 6.93 -1.63 -20.48
N ALA A 117 7.41 -2.87 -20.64
CA ALA A 117 6.86 -3.85 -21.57
C ALA A 117 5.40 -4.25 -21.28
N GLU A 118 4.90 -4.01 -20.06
CA GLU A 118 3.50 -4.24 -19.67
C GLU A 118 2.62 -3.01 -19.95
N GLY A 119 3.21 -1.89 -20.39
CA GLY A 119 2.53 -0.63 -20.67
C GLY A 119 2.54 0.34 -19.49
N ASP A 120 2.16 1.59 -19.76
CA ASP A 120 1.86 2.57 -18.70
C ASP A 120 0.44 2.32 -18.18
N LEU A 121 0.36 1.71 -17.00
CA LEU A 121 -0.89 1.22 -16.40
C LEU A 121 -1.38 2.12 -15.25
N HIS A 122 -0.72 3.23 -14.97
CA HIS A 122 -1.00 4.05 -13.79
C HIS A 122 -2.42 4.63 -13.77
N ASP A 123 -2.79 5.33 -14.84
CA ASP A 123 -4.07 6.03 -14.90
C ASP A 123 -5.23 5.04 -14.98
N GLN A 124 -5.05 3.97 -15.78
CA GLN A 124 -5.98 2.85 -15.87
C GLN A 124 -6.20 2.18 -14.51
N TYR A 125 -5.13 1.91 -13.75
CA TYR A 125 -5.23 1.36 -12.40
C TYR A 125 -6.11 2.24 -11.49
N TYR A 126 -5.92 3.55 -11.50
CA TYR A 126 -6.71 4.45 -10.66
C TYR A 126 -8.15 4.65 -11.15
N GLU A 127 -8.40 4.55 -12.45
CA GLU A 127 -9.76 4.48 -13.00
C GLU A 127 -10.50 3.25 -12.51
N ASP A 128 -9.86 2.08 -12.60
CA ASP A 128 -10.46 0.82 -12.17
C ASP A 128 -10.62 0.78 -10.65
N ARG A 129 -9.67 1.33 -9.89
CA ARG A 129 -9.78 1.50 -8.44
C ARG A 129 -11.03 2.29 -8.06
N ARG A 130 -11.33 3.38 -8.78
CA ARG A 130 -12.52 4.20 -8.49
C ARG A 130 -13.82 3.44 -8.74
N LYS A 131 -13.83 2.49 -9.68
CA LYS A 131 -15.01 1.67 -10.01
C LYS A 131 -15.16 0.49 -9.03
N LEU A 132 -14.08 -0.25 -8.82
CA LEU A 132 -14.07 -1.53 -8.11
C LEU A 132 -13.90 -1.37 -6.59
N TRP A 133 -13.20 -0.33 -6.13
CA TRP A 133 -12.97 -0.08 -4.71
C TRP A 133 -12.95 1.43 -4.38
N PRO A 134 -14.10 2.11 -4.56
CA PRO A 134 -14.20 3.54 -4.26
C PRO A 134 -13.96 3.82 -2.77
N ALA A 135 -13.53 5.06 -2.50
CA ALA A 135 -13.43 5.56 -1.14
C ALA A 135 -14.77 5.43 -0.41
N THR A 136 -14.77 5.17 0.89
CA THR A 136 -16.00 4.92 1.67
C THR A 136 -17.12 5.93 1.42
N PRO A 137 -16.86 7.26 1.32
CA PRO A 137 -17.93 8.24 1.02
C PRO A 137 -18.48 8.18 -0.41
N MET A 138 -17.80 7.50 -1.33
CA MET A 138 -18.18 7.35 -2.74
C MET A 138 -18.80 5.97 -3.03
N ARG A 139 -18.91 5.10 -2.02
CA ARG A 139 -19.55 3.79 -2.16
C ARG A 139 -21.07 3.96 -2.27
N GLN A 140 -21.67 3.20 -3.18
CA GLN A 140 -23.11 3.16 -3.35
C GLN A 140 -23.72 2.16 -2.36
N GLU A 141 -24.81 2.55 -1.72
CA GLU A 141 -25.54 1.67 -0.80
C GLU A 141 -26.06 0.43 -1.54
N GLY A 142 -25.88 -0.75 -0.95
CA GLY A 142 -26.29 -2.03 -1.54
C GLY A 142 -25.35 -2.61 -2.60
N THR A 143 -24.22 -1.95 -2.92
CA THR A 143 -23.20 -2.52 -3.82
C THR A 143 -22.12 -3.26 -3.02
N ASP A 144 -21.85 -4.50 -3.41
CA ASP A 144 -20.72 -5.27 -2.90
C ASP A 144 -19.44 -4.88 -3.65
N TYR A 145 -18.38 -4.61 -2.90
CA TYR A 145 -17.08 -4.23 -3.42
C TYR A 145 -15.98 -5.22 -3.00
N GLU A 146 -16.27 -6.32 -2.29
CA GLU A 146 -15.27 -7.21 -1.68
C GLU A 146 -14.17 -7.67 -2.66
N ASP A 147 -14.51 -7.98 -3.91
CA ASP A 147 -13.55 -8.36 -4.96
C ASP A 147 -12.50 -7.27 -5.27
N GLY A 148 -12.88 -6.01 -5.10
CA GLY A 148 -11.99 -4.85 -5.25
C GLY A 148 -10.94 -4.75 -4.14
N ASP A 149 -11.25 -5.20 -2.92
CA ASP A 149 -10.31 -5.20 -1.79
C ASP A 149 -9.12 -6.13 -2.07
N PHE A 150 -9.43 -7.32 -2.59
CA PHE A 150 -8.44 -8.35 -2.91
C PHE A 150 -7.60 -8.02 -4.13
N SER A 151 -8.21 -7.46 -5.19
CA SER A 151 -7.53 -7.21 -6.47
C SER A 151 -6.72 -5.91 -6.49
N MET A 152 -7.18 -4.87 -5.77
CA MET A 152 -6.56 -3.53 -5.82
C MET A 152 -5.67 -3.23 -4.61
N GLY A 153 -5.85 -3.95 -3.50
CA GLY A 153 -4.90 -4.02 -2.40
C GLY A 153 -3.57 -4.64 -2.84
N THR A 154 -2.46 -4.32 -2.17
CA THR A 154 -1.26 -5.15 -2.29
C THR A 154 -1.65 -6.55 -1.81
N VAL A 155 -1.82 -7.51 -2.73
CA VAL A 155 -2.22 -8.89 -2.43
C VAL A 155 -1.24 -9.49 -1.41
N LEU A 156 -1.62 -9.52 -0.14
CA LEU A 156 -1.04 -10.46 0.81
C LEU A 156 -1.78 -11.77 0.57
N HIS A 157 -1.20 -12.67 -0.23
CA HIS A 157 -1.75 -14.00 -0.50
C HIS A 157 -2.25 -14.67 0.80
N LYS A 158 -3.57 -14.78 0.97
CA LYS A 158 -4.17 -15.94 1.63
C LYS A 158 -3.96 -17.09 0.65
N THR A 159 -3.21 -18.08 1.10
CA THR A 159 -2.87 -19.30 0.35
C THR A 159 -4.11 -19.91 -0.29
N TRP A 160 -4.01 -20.23 -1.58
CA TRP A 160 -4.88 -21.18 -2.26
C TRP A 160 -4.93 -22.47 -1.43
N GLY A 161 -6.12 -22.92 -1.08
CA GLY A 161 -6.33 -24.27 -0.56
C GLY A 161 -5.91 -25.26 -1.64
N ILE A 162 -4.85 -25.99 -1.34
CA ILE A 162 -4.51 -27.26 -2.00
C ILE A 162 -5.75 -28.16 -1.98
N HIS A 163 -6.42 -28.27 -3.12
CA HIS A 163 -7.28 -29.43 -3.39
C HIS A 163 -6.33 -30.56 -3.77
N SER A 164 -6.08 -31.44 -2.81
CA SER A 164 -5.49 -32.75 -3.04
C SER A 164 -6.60 -33.80 -3.01
N GLY A 165 -6.79 -34.47 -4.15
CA GLY A 165 -7.25 -35.87 -4.25
C GLY A 165 -8.69 -36.16 -3.87
#